data_AF-A0AAJ8N230-F1
#
_entry.id   AF-A0AAJ8N230-F1
#
_cell.length_a   1.000
_cell.length_b   1.000
_cell.length_c   1.000
_cell.angle_alpha   90.00
_cell.angle_beta   90.00
_cell.angle_gamma   90.00
#
_symmetry.space_group_name_H-M   'P 1'
#
loop_
_entity.id
_entity.type
_entity.pdbx_description
1 polymer ?
#
loop_
_entity_poly.entity_id
_entity_poly.type
_entity_poly.pdbx_seq_one_letter_code
_entity_poly.pdbx_strand_id
1 'polypeptide(L)' 'MKSITLIQEKHSSGSILIVTHSVVIKTLCAHFKNLPLGKLWEPPFIHATSLTIVELIEKESSIVME' A
#
# COMPACT_ATOMS: atom_id res chain seq x y z
N MET A 1 5.44 3.56 -9.74
CA MET A 1 4.16 2.94 -9.33
C MET A 1 3.00 3.44 -10.19
N LYS A 2 2.94 3.02 -11.46
CA LYS A 2 1.94 3.55 -12.41
C LYS A 2 0.49 3.24 -12.01
N SER A 3 0.23 2.03 -11.51
CA SER A 3 -1.12 1.58 -11.16
C SER A 3 -1.73 2.37 -9.99
N ILE A 4 -0.94 2.70 -8.96
CA ILE A 4 -1.43 3.47 -7.81
C ILE A 4 -1.78 4.90 -8.21
N THR A 5 -0.91 5.57 -8.99
CA THR A 5 -1.20 6.91 -9.51
C THR A 5 -2.50 6.93 -10.32
N LEU A 6 -2.71 5.94 -11.18
CA LEU A 6 -3.94 5.84 -11.98
C LEU A 6 -5.19 5.58 -11.12
N ILE A 7 -5.07 4.84 -10.02
CA ILE A 7 -6.17 4.63 -9.07
C ILE A 7 -6.51 5.95 -8.36
N GLN A 8 -5.50 6.71 -7.90
CA GLN A 8 -5.67 8.01 -7.25
C GLN A 8 -6.32 9.04 -8.18
N GLU A 9 -5.93 9.07 -9.46
CA GLU A 9 -6.52 9.96 -10.46
C GLU A 9 -7.98 9.62 -10.78
N LYS A 10 -8.34 8.33 -10.82
CA LYS A 10 -9.71 7.88 -11.14
C LYS A 10 -10.68 7.95 -9.97
N HIS A 11 -10.18 7.92 -8.74
CA HIS A 11 -10.98 7.85 -7.52
C HIS A 11 -10.49 8.89 -6.52
N SER A 12 -11.02 10.12 -6.63
CA SER A 12 -10.65 11.25 -5.78
C SER A 12 -11.23 11.20 -4.37
N SER A 13 -12.18 10.29 -4.09
CA SER A 13 -12.79 10.12 -2.78
C SER A 13 -13.35 8.69 -2.59
N GLY A 14 -13.66 8.36 -1.34
CA GLY A 14 -14.20 7.06 -0.95
C GLY A 14 -13.13 6.01 -0.64
N SER A 15 -13.56 4.75 -0.50
CA SER A 15 -12.68 3.63 -0.16
C SER A 15 -12.56 2.66 -1.33
N ILE A 16 -11.34 2.18 -1.59
CA ILE A 16 -11.03 1.26 -2.68
C ILE A 16 -10.37 0.02 -2.08
N LEU A 17 -10.86 -1.16 -2.46
CA LEU A 17 -10.23 -2.42 -2.10
C LEU A 17 -9.34 -2.90 -3.25
N ILE A 18 -8.07 -3.15 -2.95
CA ILE A 18 -7.11 -3.74 -3.90
C ILE A 18 -6.81 -5.16 -3.43
N VAL A 19 -7.19 -6.15 -4.22
CA VAL A 19 -6.85 -7.56 -3.98
C VAL A 19 -5.65 -7.94 -4.85
N THR A 20 -4.57 -8.38 -4.22
CA THR A 20 -3.32 -8.72 -4.92
C THR A 20 -2.49 -9.71 -4.10
N HIS A 21 -1.27 -10.01 -4.56
CA HIS A 21 -0.38 -10.99 -3.96
C HIS A 21 0.59 -10.35 -2.95
N SER A 22 1.15 -11.18 -2.06
CA SER A 22 2.01 -10.75 -0.94
C SER A 22 3.19 -9.87 -1.34
N VAL A 23 3.89 -10.20 -2.44
CA VAL A 23 5.03 -9.40 -2.92
C VAL A 23 4.59 -8.00 -3.34
N VAL A 24 3.44 -7.88 -4.01
CA VAL A 24 2.90 -6.57 -4.42
C VAL A 24 2.54 -5.76 -3.17
N ILE A 25 1.87 -6.37 -2.19
CA ILE A 25 1.54 -5.72 -0.92
C ILE A 25 2.82 -5.22 -0.22
N LYS A 26 3.86 -6.05 -0.12
CA LYS A 26 5.16 -5.66 0.45
C LYS A 26 5.78 -4.46 -0.27
N THR A 27 5.75 -4.45 -1.60
CA THR A 27 6.31 -3.32 -2.37
C THR A 27 5.51 -2.04 -2.18
N LEU A 28 4.18 -2.14 -2.02
CA LEU A 28 3.32 -1.00 -1.69
C LEU A 28 3.61 -0.47 -0.29
N CYS A 29 3.68 -1.36 0.72
CA CYS A 29 4.05 -0.98 2.08
C CYS A 29 5.43 -0.30 2.14
N ALA A 30 6.42 -0.86 1.44
CA ALA A 30 7.77 -0.27 1.37
C ALA A 30 7.74 1.13 0.74
N HIS A 31 6.96 1.35 -0.31
CA HIS A 31 6.81 2.67 -0.91
C HIS A 31 6.15 3.68 0.03
N PHE A 32 5.01 3.31 0.63
CA PHE A 32 4.30 4.21 1.54
C PHE A 32 5.08 4.51 2.82
N LYS A 33 5.93 3.58 3.28
CA LYS A 33 6.87 3.78 4.40
C LYS A 33 8.20 4.43 3.98
N ASN A 34 8.39 4.73 2.69
CA ASN A 34 9.64 5.22 2.12
C ASN A 34 10.87 4.36 2.50
N LEU A 35 10.71 3.03 2.47
CA LEU A 35 11.75 2.06 2.79
C LEU A 35 12.57 1.70 1.55
N PRO A 36 13.89 1.50 1.68
CA PRO A 36 14.71 0.97 0.60
C PRO A 36 14.31 -0.47 0.28
N LEU A 37 14.49 -0.87 -0.99
CA LEU A 37 14.14 -2.21 -1.47
C LEU A 37 14.83 -3.35 -0.69
N GLY A 38 16.04 -3.10 -0.17
CA GLY A 38 16.76 -4.07 0.67
C GLY A 38 16.02 -4.46 1.97
N LYS A 39 15.06 -3.65 2.41
CA LYS A 39 14.22 -3.89 3.59
C LYS A 39 12.86 -4.52 3.27
N LEU A 40 12.60 -4.89 2.01
CA LEU A 40 11.29 -5.38 1.56
C LEU A 40 10.73 -6.56 2.39
N TRP A 41 11.62 -7.43 2.85
CA TRP A 41 11.25 -8.66 3.56
C TRP A 41 11.24 -8.51 5.09
N GLU A 42 11.55 -7.32 5.63
CA GLU A 42 11.43 -7.07 7.06
C GLU A 42 9.96 -7.27 7.50
N PRO A 43 9.70 -7.74 8.73
CA PRO A 43 8.33 -7.88 9.27
C PRO A 43 7.48 -6.62 9.12
N PRO A 44 6.13 -6.73 9.09
CA PRO A 44 5.31 -7.92 9.36
C PRO A 44 5.16 -8.87 8.16
N PHE A 45 4.80 -10.14 8.41
CA PHE A 45 4.48 -11.10 7.35
C PHE A 45 3.08 -10.85 6.78
N ILE A 46 2.91 -10.99 5.46
CA ILE A 46 1.61 -10.84 4.80
C ILE A 46 0.90 -12.19 4.79
N HIS A 47 -0.06 -12.36 5.70
CA HIS A 47 -0.87 -13.57 5.79
C HIS A 47 -1.93 -13.61 4.68
N ALA A 48 -2.40 -14.83 4.35
CA ALA A 48 -3.51 -14.96 3.42
C ALA A 48 -4.72 -14.18 3.95
N THR A 49 -5.35 -13.37 3.09
CA THR A 49 -6.50 -12.52 3.42
C THR A 49 -6.27 -11.46 4.51
N SER A 50 -5.01 -11.16 4.88
CA SER A 50 -4.71 -10.03 5.76
C SER A 50 -5.10 -8.70 5.11
N LEU A 51 -5.42 -7.71 5.93
CA LEU A 51 -5.85 -6.39 5.47
C LEU A 51 -4.84 -5.33 5.89
N THR A 52 -4.34 -4.58 4.91
CA THR A 52 -3.54 -3.37 5.14
C THR A 52 -4.37 -2.16 4.71
N ILE A 53 -4.43 -1.13 5.55
CA ILE A 53 -5.17 0.11 5.24
C ILE A 53 -4.17 1.24 5.08
N VAL A 54 -4.29 1.93 3.94
CA VAL A 54 -3.53 3.15 3.62
C VAL A 54 -4.52 4.29 3.49
N GLU A 55 -4.32 5.34 4.27
CA GLU A 55 -5.08 6.59 4.15
C GLU A 55 -4.32 7.59 3.29
N LEU A 56 -5.08 8.24 2.41
CA LEU A 56 -4.60 9.30 1.53
C LEU A 56 -5.31 10.58 1.94
N ILE A 57 -4.58 11.49 2.57
CA ILE A 57 -5.09 12.79 3.02
C ILE A 57 -4.32 13.86 2.26
N GLU A 58 -5.02 14.57 1.38
CA GLU A 58 -4.45 15.56 0.46
C GLU A 58 -3.29 15.01 -0.40
N LYS A 59 -2.04 15.24 0.04
CA LYS A 59 -0.81 14.78 -0.64
C LYS A 59 0.00 13.80 0.21
N GLU A 60 -0.47 13.46 1.40
CA GLU A 60 0.19 12.55 2.31
C GLU A 60 -0.48 11.18 2.27
N SER A 61 0.35 10.15 2.31
CA SER A 61 -0.08 8.76 2.40
C SER A 61 0.50 8.14 3.66
N SER A 62 -0.33 7.50 4.46
CA SER A 62 0.13 6.80 5.66
C SER A 62 -0.55 5.44 5.81
N ILE A 63 0.18 4.48 6.35
CA ILE A 63 -0.37 3.17 6.70
C ILE A 63 -0.92 3.27 8.12
N VAL A 64 -2.21 3.01 8.28
CA VAL A 64 -2.92 3.10 9.58
C VAL A 64 -3.21 1.74 10.20
N MET A 65 -3.08 0.66 9.41
CA MET A 65 -3.25 -0.73 9.87
C MET A 65 -2.45 -1.71 9.00
N GLU A 66 -1.79 -2.70 9.62
CA GLU A 66 -1.07 -3.82 8.99
C GLU A 66 -1.34 -5.16 9.69
#